data_AF-A0A534S8M4-F1
#
_entry.id   AF-A0A534S8M4-F1
#
_cell.length_a   1.000
_cell.length_b   1.000
_cell.length_c   1.000
_cell.angle_alpha   90.00
_cell.angle_beta   90.00
_cell.angle_gamma   90.00
#
_symmetry.space_group_name_H-M   'P 1'
#
loop_
_entity.id
_entity.type
_entity.pdbx_description
1 polymer ?
#
loop_
_entity_poly.entity_id
_entity_poly.type
_entity_poly.pdbx_seq_one_letter_code
_entity_poly.pdbx_strand_id
1 'polypeptide(L)'
;MEPSFWKRCSTCKTEIAFATTYWVCNVSTCNRARTALAFCSVNCWDAHVPMLRHRESWAEEARAPTPAEWARQQRKDAAQVRRRGVRERSGPGR
;
A
#
# COMPACT_ATOMS: atom_id res chain seq x y z
N MET A 1 12.76 12.64 12.91
CA MET A 1 11.31 12.84 12.75
C MET A 1 10.61 11.49 12.78
N GLU A 2 9.64 11.32 13.67
CA GLU A 2 8.65 10.25 13.53
C GLU A 2 7.79 10.50 12.27
N PRO A 3 7.36 9.45 11.55
CA PRO A 3 6.44 9.64 10.44
C PRO A 3 5.11 10.16 10.98
N SER A 4 4.71 11.35 10.56
CA SER A 4 3.41 11.95 10.91
C SER A 4 2.25 11.36 10.08
N PHE A 5 2.57 10.75 8.95
CA PHE A 5 1.61 10.14 8.04
C PHE A 5 2.06 8.74 7.64
N TRP A 6 1.07 7.89 7.33
CA TRP A 6 1.33 6.52 6.88
C TRP A 6 1.71 6.49 5.40
N LYS A 7 0.93 7.18 4.57
CA LYS A 7 1.09 7.16 3.11
C LYS A 7 0.61 8.46 2.47
N ARG A 8 0.96 8.67 1.21
CA ARG A 8 0.39 9.76 0.39
C ARG A 8 -0.66 9.22 -0.56
N CYS A 9 -1.69 10.01 -0.79
CA CYS A 9 -2.70 9.70 -1.78
C CYS A 9 -2.06 9.54 -3.17
N SER A 10 -2.45 8.49 -3.89
CA SER A 10 -1.95 8.24 -5.24
C SER A 10 -2.35 9.35 -6.24
N THR A 11 -3.51 9.99 -6.02
CA THR A 11 -4.08 11.01 -6.91
C THR A 11 -3.58 12.42 -6.55
N CYS A 12 -3.94 12.94 -5.38
CA CYS A 12 -3.65 14.33 -4.98
C CYS A 12 -2.34 14.51 -4.18
N LYS A 13 -1.65 13.41 -3.84
CA LYS A 13 -0.42 13.40 -3.01
C LYS A 13 -0.58 13.92 -1.57
N THR A 14 -1.80 14.25 -1.13
CA THR A 14 -2.10 14.59 0.26
C THR A 14 -1.72 13.45 1.20
N GLU A 15 -1.29 13.82 2.40
CA GLU A 15 -0.86 12.89 3.44
C GLU A 15 -2.07 12.20 4.09
N ILE A 16 -1.97 10.88 4.24
CA ILE A 16 -2.95 10.02 4.90
C ILE A 16 -2.39 9.69 6.28
N ALA A 17 -3.03 10.21 7.32
CA ALA A 17 -2.65 9.97 8.71
C ALA A 17 -2.75 8.49 9.10
N PHE A 18 -2.10 8.10 10.20
CA PHE A 18 -2.31 6.78 10.79
C PHE A 18 -3.72 6.65 11.37
N ALA A 19 -4.23 5.42 11.47
CA ALA A 19 -5.54 5.09 12.04
C ALA A 19 -6.77 5.79 11.39
N THR A 20 -6.59 6.51 10.29
CA THR A 20 -7.65 7.17 9.52
C THR A 20 -8.26 6.23 8.48
N THR A 21 -9.49 6.51 8.09
CA THR A 21 -10.12 5.87 6.93
C THR A 21 -9.45 6.35 5.65
N TYR A 22 -9.21 5.42 4.74
CA TYR A 22 -8.74 5.66 3.38
C TYR A 22 -9.45 4.71 2.42
N TRP A 23 -9.31 4.94 1.13
CA TRP A 23 -9.97 4.16 0.09
C TRP A 23 -8.94 3.40 -0.74
N VAL A 24 -9.29 2.15 -1.07
CA VAL A 24 -8.55 1.32 -2.03
C VAL A 24 -9.46 0.95 -3.19
N CYS A 25 -8.85 0.55 -4.31
CA CYS A 25 -9.61 -0.01 -5.43
C CYS A 25 -9.69 -1.52 -5.24
N ASN A 26 -10.84 -2.15 -5.42
CA ASN A 26 -10.96 -3.62 -5.31
C ASN A 26 -10.06 -4.40 -6.31
N VAL A 27 -9.66 -3.76 -7.40
CA VAL A 27 -8.84 -4.40 -8.42
C VAL A 27 -7.46 -4.77 -7.85
N SER A 28 -7.16 -6.07 -7.81
CA SER A 28 -5.94 -6.61 -7.19
C SER A 28 -4.62 -6.07 -7.78
N THR A 29 -4.61 -5.67 -9.05
CA THR A 29 -3.43 -5.06 -9.69
C THR A 29 -3.10 -3.69 -9.10
N CYS A 30 -4.11 -2.92 -8.68
CA CYS A 30 -3.96 -1.66 -7.96
C CYS A 30 -3.44 -1.85 -6.53
N ASN A 31 -3.65 -3.03 -5.93
CA ASN A 31 -3.29 -3.33 -4.54
C ASN A 31 -1.98 -4.13 -4.37
N ARG A 32 -1.26 -4.43 -5.46
CA ARG A 32 0.01 -5.17 -5.37
C ARG A 32 1.03 -4.44 -4.49
N ALA A 33 1.87 -5.18 -3.77
CA ALA A 33 2.82 -4.64 -2.78
C ALA A 33 3.69 -3.46 -3.27
N ARG A 34 4.06 -3.42 -4.56
CA ARG A 34 4.85 -2.31 -5.14
C ARG A 34 4.01 -1.11 -5.62
N THR A 35 2.72 -1.31 -5.86
CA THR A 35 1.84 -0.32 -6.49
C THR A 35 0.69 0.10 -5.57
N ALA A 36 0.50 -0.57 -4.43
CA ALA A 36 -0.66 -0.48 -3.55
C ALA A 36 -1.20 0.95 -3.47
N LEU A 37 -2.25 1.24 -4.24
CA LEU A 37 -2.77 2.59 -4.34
C LEU A 37 -3.57 2.89 -3.08
N ALA A 38 -3.45 4.10 -2.57
CA ALA A 38 -4.23 4.57 -1.43
C ALA A 38 -4.82 5.93 -1.78
N PHE A 39 -6.10 6.12 -1.49
CA PHE A 39 -6.83 7.35 -1.81
C PHE A 39 -7.38 7.97 -0.54
N CYS A 40 -7.25 9.28 -0.38
CA CYS A 40 -7.79 9.97 0.79
C CYS A 40 -9.32 10.14 0.74
N SER A 41 -9.93 10.03 -0.44
CA SER A 41 -11.37 10.15 -0.65
C SER A 41 -11.85 9.32 -1.84
N VAL A 42 -13.16 9.03 -1.87
CA VAL A 42 -13.82 8.40 -3.03
C VAL A 42 -13.63 9.22 -4.30
N ASN A 43 -13.57 10.55 -4.21
CA ASN A 43 -13.33 11.42 -5.37
C ASN A 43 -11.91 11.25 -5.93
N CYS A 44 -10.91 11.08 -5.06
CA CYS A 44 -9.55 10.76 -5.49
C CYS A 44 -9.46 9.35 -6.08
N TRP A 45 -10.27 8.41 -5.58
CA TRP A 45 -10.44 7.11 -6.21
C TRP A 45 -11.10 7.28 -7.59
N ASP A 46 -12.23 7.97 -7.76
CA ASP A 46 -12.92 8.06 -9.05
C ASP A 46 -12.03 8.61 -10.17
N ALA A 47 -11.20 9.61 -9.86
CA ALA A 47 -10.18 10.15 -10.78
C ALA A 47 -9.16 9.10 -11.29
N HIS A 48 -8.94 8.00 -10.56
CA HIS A 48 -8.06 6.90 -10.94
C HIS A 48 -8.70 5.98 -12.01
N VAL A 49 -10.01 5.79 -11.97
CA VAL A 49 -10.75 4.80 -12.79
C VAL A 49 -10.51 4.98 -14.29
N PRO A 50 -10.64 6.19 -14.89
CA PRO A 50 -10.44 6.37 -16.32
C PRO A 50 -8.98 6.17 -16.75
N MET A 51 -8.01 6.40 -15.87
CA MET A 51 -6.58 6.23 -16.19
C MET A 51 -6.21 4.77 -16.46
N LEU A 52 -6.89 3.83 -15.80
CA LEU A 52 -6.60 2.39 -15.89
C LEU A 52 -7.70 1.59 -16.62
N ARG A 53 -8.74 2.28 -17.11
CA ARG A 53 -9.87 1.72 -17.89
C ARG A 53 -10.56 0.56 -17.16
N HIS A 54 -10.70 0.64 -15.84
CA HIS A 54 -11.46 -0.34 -15.07
C HIS A 54 -12.97 -0.20 -15.36
N ARG A 55 -13.62 -1.29 -15.78
CA ARG A 55 -15.08 -1.32 -16.04
C ARG A 55 -15.91 -1.68 -14.82
N GLU A 56 -15.38 -2.52 -13.95
CA GLU A 56 -16.07 -3.06 -12.76
C GLU A 56 -15.20 -2.85 -11.52
N SER A 57 -14.94 -1.57 -11.19
CA SER A 57 -14.19 -1.19 -10.00
C SER A 57 -15.07 -0.43 -9.03
N TRP A 58 -14.88 -0.67 -7.74
CA TRP A 58 -15.47 0.12 -6.66
C TRP A 58 -14.39 0.53 -5.66
N ALA A 59 -14.72 1.57 -4.89
CA ALA A 59 -13.91 2.01 -3.77
C ALA A 59 -14.22 1.13 -2.56
N GLU A 60 -13.21 0.49 -1.99
CA GLU A 60 -13.32 -0.22 -0.72
C GLU A 60 -12.78 0.66 0.40
N GLU A 61 -13.56 0.76 1.48
CA GLU A 61 -13.14 1.45 2.68
C GLU A 61 -12.13 0.60 3.43
N ALA A 62 -11.00 1.19 3.79
CA ALA A 62 -9.97 0.55 4.59
C ALA A 62 -9.47 1.50 5.68
N ARG A 63 -8.89 0.94 6.74
CA ARG A 63 -8.33 1.71 7.84
C ARG A 63 -6.81 1.67 7.82
N ALA A 64 -6.19 2.85 7.82
CA ALA A 64 -4.75 2.96 7.88
C ALA A 64 -4.26 2.31 9.19
N PRO A 65 -3.12 1.59 9.17
CA PRO A 65 -2.56 1.04 10.39
C PRO A 65 -2.25 2.15 11.40
N THR A 66 -2.11 1.78 12.67
CA THR A 66 -1.48 2.65 13.66
C THR A 66 0.03 2.74 13.42
N PRO A 67 0.73 3.74 13.97
CA PRO A 67 2.19 3.83 13.86
C PRO A 67 2.90 2.57 14.40
N ALA A 68 2.36 2.00 15.49
CA ALA A 68 2.89 0.79 16.11
C ALA A 68 2.72 -0.45 15.21
N GLU A 69 1.55 -0.62 14.59
CA GLU A 69 1.28 -1.71 13.64
C GLU A 69 2.14 -1.57 12.39
N TRP A 70 2.27 -0.36 11.86
CA TRP A 70 3.11 -0.07 10.71
C TRP A 70 4.58 -0.40 11.00
N ALA A 71 5.09 0.02 12.16
CA ALA A 71 6.45 -0.32 12.59
C ALA A 71 6.64 -1.85 12.72
N ARG A 72 5.62 -2.57 13.19
CA ARG A 72 5.65 -4.04 13.26
C ARG A 72 5.68 -4.68 11.87
N GLN A 73 4.89 -4.16 10.92
CA GLN A 73 4.84 -4.65 9.55
C GLN A 73 6.19 -4.45 8.83
N GLN A 74 6.76 -3.26 8.93
CA GLN A 74 8.08 -2.92 8.37
C GLN A 74 9.19 -3.87 8.88
N ARG A 75 9.17 -4.21 10.18
CA ARG A 75 10.10 -5.18 10.76
C ARG A 75 9.94 -6.60 10.18
N LYS A 76 8.70 -7.03 9.93
CA LYS A 76 8.41 -8.35 9.34
C LYS A 76 8.84 -8.41 7.88
N ASP A 77 8.54 -7.39 7.09
CA ASP A 77 8.95 -7.28 5.68
C ASP A 77 10.48 -7.30 5.56
N ALA A 78 11.18 -6.51 6.38
CA ALA A 78 12.65 -6.52 6.43
C ALA A 78 13.20 -7.91 6.77
N ALA A 79 12.59 -8.62 7.73
CA ALA A 79 12.99 -9.99 8.08
C ALA A 79 12.70 -10.99 6.96
N GLN A 80 11.61 -10.84 6.21
CA GLN A 80 11.28 -11.69 5.07
C GLN A 80 12.24 -11.48 3.89
N VAL A 81 12.55 -10.22 3.55
CA VAL A 81 13.55 -9.89 2.52
C VAL A 81 14.90 -10.49 2.87
N ARG A 82 15.35 -10.36 4.14
CA ARG A 82 16.60 -10.98 4.61
C ARG A 82 16.60 -12.50 4.46
N ARG A 83 15.53 -13.18 4.85
CA ARG A 83 15.39 -14.64 4.70
C ARG A 83 15.40 -15.08 3.24
N ARG A 84 14.69 -14.36 2.37
CA ARG A 84 14.63 -14.67 0.94
C ARG A 84 15.99 -14.47 0.27
N GLY A 85 16.68 -13.37 0.60
CA GLY A 85 18.04 -13.11 0.12
C GLY A 85 19.06 -14.14 0.60
N VAL A 86 18.93 -14.68 1.81
CA VAL A 86 19.77 -15.80 2.28
C VAL A 86 19.48 -17.06 1.46
N ARG A 87 18.20 -17.40 1.24
CA ARG A 87 17.79 -18.58 0.47
C ARG A 87 18.24 -18.53 -1.00
N GLU A 88 18.20 -17.35 -1.62
CA GLU A 88 18.69 -17.14 -3.00
C GLU A 88 20.22 -17.27 -3.10
N ARG A 89 20.99 -16.81 -2.10
CA ARG A 89 22.45 -16.98 -2.06
C ARG A 89 22.91 -18.41 -1.74
N SER A 90 22.05 -19.22 -1.12
CA SER A 90 22.35 -20.61 -0.74
C SER A 90 21.72 -21.66 -1.67
N GLY A 91 21.08 -21.24 -2.79
CA GLY A 91 20.62 -22.15 -3.83
C GLY A 91 21.81 -22.82 -4.54
N PRO A 92 21.68 -24.07 -5.01
CA PRO A 92 22.81 -24.86 -5.48
C PRO A 92 23.41 -24.20 -6.72
N GLY A 93 24.69 -23.81 -6.60
CA GLY A 93 25.50 -23.45 -7.77
C GLY A 93 25.47 -24.60 -8.76
N ARG A 94 25.11 -24.30 -10.01
CA ARG A 94 25.40 -25.19 -11.14
C ARG A 94 26.90 -25.26 -11.34
#